data_AF-A0A938BGF9-F1
#
_entry.id   AF-A0A938BGF9-F1
#
_cell.length_a   1.000
_cell.length_b   1.000
_cell.length_c   1.000
_cell.angle_alpha   90.00
_cell.angle_beta   90.00
_cell.angle_gamma   90.00
#
_symmetry.space_group_name_H-M   'P 1'
#
loop_
_entity.id
_entity.type
_entity.pdbx_description
1 polymer ?
#
loop_
_entity_poly.entity_id
_entity_poly.type
_entity_poly.pdbx_seq_one_letter_code
_entity_poly.pdbx_strand_id
1 'polypeptide(L)'
;MKNSVKRRNLKGVVFEGESIIYPNVNIGKGSKVYGPCVLGKTPRDEKGGFYLTIGENSIIRPFTTIYLGNEIGSYFQSGQGVSIREGNKIGDHVSIGTNSAIEFDNVIGHHTRIHSGCFVEMCNIGNHVFIGPNTVFTDDPHPMNCPRYKDCLKGAMVLDRARIGANCTILPGVTIGFDSLVGAGSVVTKDVPNNTVVAGNPARVINSVDKLKCAPGFFKRPYLWEPYM
;
A
#
# COMPACT_ATOMS: atom_id res chain seq x y z
N MET A 1 -20.79 17.48 22.72
CA MET A 1 -20.45 18.87 22.32
C MET A 1 -20.08 18.88 20.85
N LYS A 2 -20.85 19.60 20.01
CA LYS A 2 -20.70 19.67 18.55
C LYS A 2 -19.47 20.51 18.20
N ASN A 3 -18.38 19.87 17.77
CA ASN A 3 -17.13 20.56 17.41
C ASN A 3 -17.27 21.29 16.06
N SER A 4 -17.56 22.58 16.17
CA SER A 4 -17.62 23.61 15.11
C SER A 4 -16.24 24.07 14.62
N VAL A 5 -15.20 23.23 14.71
CA VAL A 5 -13.85 23.57 14.24
C VAL A 5 -13.78 23.41 12.72
N LYS A 6 -14.11 24.51 12.02
CA LYS A 6 -13.62 24.94 10.71
C LYS A 6 -13.47 23.86 9.61
N ARG A 7 -14.58 23.51 8.96
CA ARG A 7 -14.66 22.71 7.72
C ARG A 7 -14.09 23.39 6.44
N ARG A 8 -13.21 24.40 6.55
CA ARG A 8 -12.63 25.06 5.34
C ARG A 8 -11.79 24.08 4.52
N ASN A 9 -11.03 23.21 5.19
CA ASN A 9 -10.11 22.25 4.58
C ASN A 9 -10.82 20.99 4.04
N LEU A 10 -12.16 20.96 4.14
CA LEU A 10 -13.03 19.87 3.67
C LEU A 10 -14.08 20.40 2.66
N LYS A 11 -13.87 21.61 2.13
CA LYS A 11 -14.80 22.22 1.18
C LYS A 11 -14.82 21.41 -0.12
N GLY A 12 -16.01 20.97 -0.53
CA GLY A 12 -16.19 20.15 -1.74
C GLY A 12 -15.95 18.66 -1.55
N VAL A 13 -15.87 18.19 -0.29
CA VAL A 13 -15.84 16.76 0.06
C VAL A 13 -17.25 16.31 0.42
N VAL A 14 -17.67 15.16 -0.10
CA VAL A 14 -18.97 14.55 0.20
C VAL A 14 -18.79 13.53 1.31
N PHE A 15 -19.64 13.60 2.34
CA PHE A 15 -19.67 12.64 3.44
C PHE A 15 -21.01 11.92 3.44
N GLU A 16 -20.98 10.59 3.39
CA GLU A 16 -22.15 9.73 3.51
C GLU A 16 -21.96 8.81 4.72
N GLY A 17 -22.84 8.89 5.72
CA GLY A 17 -22.67 8.20 7.01
C GLY A 17 -21.82 8.98 8.03
N GLU A 18 -21.76 8.48 9.27
CA GLU A 18 -21.10 9.17 10.37
C GLU A 18 -19.62 8.80 10.50
N SER A 19 -18.72 9.77 10.36
CA SER A 19 -17.27 9.57 10.50
C SER A 19 -16.69 10.49 11.57
N ILE A 20 -15.68 9.99 12.28
CA ILE A 20 -14.89 10.78 13.23
C ILE A 20 -13.74 11.44 12.45
N ILE A 21 -13.71 12.76 12.45
CA ILE A 21 -12.66 13.55 11.79
C ILE A 21 -12.01 14.42 12.85
N TYR A 22 -10.72 14.18 13.08
CA TYR A 22 -9.91 14.94 14.02
C TYR A 22 -9.40 16.25 13.38
N PRO A 23 -8.85 17.19 14.18
CA PRO A 23 -8.14 18.35 13.66
C PRO A 23 -6.98 17.97 12.72
N ASN A 24 -6.53 18.93 11.91
CA ASN A 24 -5.41 18.78 10.96
C ASN A 24 -5.63 17.77 9.82
N VAL A 25 -6.89 17.45 9.52
CA VAL A 25 -7.28 16.67 8.34
C VAL A 25 -7.61 17.59 7.17
N ASN A 26 -6.89 17.41 6.07
CA ASN A 26 -7.09 18.08 4.79
C ASN A 26 -7.48 17.03 3.75
N ILE A 27 -8.63 17.23 3.10
CA ILE A 27 -9.11 16.33 2.04
C ILE A 27 -9.45 17.16 0.82
N GLY A 28 -8.85 16.82 -0.31
CA GLY A 28 -9.04 17.51 -1.58
C GLY A 28 -10.48 17.43 -2.08
N LYS A 29 -10.91 18.45 -2.82
CA LYS A 29 -12.25 18.56 -3.41
C LYS A 29 -12.60 17.35 -4.29
N GLY A 30 -13.89 17.07 -4.46
CA GLY A 30 -14.38 15.94 -5.25
C GLY A 30 -14.27 14.59 -4.55
N SER A 31 -13.60 14.53 -3.39
CA SER A 31 -13.47 13.31 -2.62
C SER A 31 -14.80 12.91 -1.95
N LYS A 32 -14.98 11.61 -1.76
CA LYS A 32 -16.14 11.01 -1.11
C LYS A 32 -15.69 10.14 0.06
N VAL A 33 -16.28 10.36 1.23
CA VAL A 33 -16.02 9.59 2.44
C VAL A 33 -17.30 8.89 2.85
N TYR A 34 -17.29 7.57 2.73
CA TYR A 34 -18.38 6.69 3.10
C TYR A 34 -18.09 6.14 4.49
N GLY A 35 -18.79 6.65 5.51
CA GLY A 35 -18.65 6.26 6.90
C GLY A 35 -19.22 4.88 7.24
N PRO A 36 -18.90 4.36 8.43
CA PRO A 36 -18.14 5.05 9.46
C PRO A 36 -16.63 5.00 9.25
N CYS A 37 -15.94 6.14 9.25
CA CYS A 37 -14.47 6.23 9.15
C CYS A 37 -13.88 6.94 10.36
N VAL A 38 -12.58 6.74 10.60
CA VAL A 38 -11.80 7.51 11.58
C VAL A 38 -10.61 8.15 10.89
N LEU A 39 -10.61 9.48 10.75
CA LEU A 39 -9.61 10.22 10.00
C LEU A 39 -8.87 11.22 10.90
N GLY A 40 -7.54 11.15 10.90
CA GLY A 40 -6.66 12.03 11.66
C GLY A 40 -6.48 11.63 13.12
N LYS A 41 -6.63 10.35 13.46
CA LYS A 41 -6.29 9.90 14.82
C LYS A 41 -4.79 10.15 15.07
N THR A 42 -4.46 10.69 16.24
CA THR A 42 -3.06 10.93 16.61
C THR A 42 -2.34 9.59 16.83
N PRO A 43 -1.13 9.40 16.27
CA PRO A 43 -0.27 8.27 16.58
C PRO A 43 0.06 8.18 18.07
N ARG A 44 0.43 6.97 18.51
CA ARG A 44 0.84 6.76 19.89
C ARG A 44 2.16 7.51 20.13
N ASP A 45 2.28 8.15 21.29
CA ASP A 45 3.52 8.81 21.75
C ASP A 45 3.96 10.08 20.95
N GLU A 46 3.16 10.56 20.00
CA GLU A 46 3.48 11.76 19.22
C GLU A 46 2.72 13.02 19.69
N LYS A 47 3.43 14.15 19.77
CA LYS A 47 2.90 15.46 20.18
C LYS A 47 2.94 16.47 19.03
N GLY A 48 1.78 16.69 18.39
CA GLY A 48 1.52 17.84 17.53
C GLY A 48 2.25 17.86 16.18
N GLY A 49 1.96 18.86 15.34
CA GLY A 49 2.65 19.13 14.08
C GLY A 49 2.22 18.32 12.86
N PHE A 50 1.62 17.15 13.04
CA PHE A 50 1.22 16.30 11.91
C PHE A 50 -0.12 16.71 11.29
N TYR A 51 -0.18 16.57 9.97
CA TYR A 51 -1.39 16.68 9.17
C TYR A 51 -1.70 15.33 8.53
N LEU A 52 -2.98 15.08 8.28
CA LEU A 52 -3.40 14.10 7.30
C LEU A 52 -3.77 14.88 6.05
N THR A 53 -3.07 14.64 4.94
CA THR A 53 -3.40 15.22 3.64
C THR A 53 -3.84 14.10 2.70
N ILE A 54 -5.02 14.25 2.11
CA ILE A 54 -5.57 13.36 1.08
C ILE A 54 -5.89 14.21 -0.14
N GLY A 55 -5.40 13.81 -1.31
CA GLY A 55 -5.60 14.52 -2.56
C GLY A 55 -7.05 14.51 -3.06
N GLU A 56 -7.26 15.17 -4.19
CA GLU A 56 -8.59 15.38 -4.77
C GLU A 56 -9.19 14.08 -5.33
N ASN A 57 -10.52 14.04 -5.47
CA ASN A 57 -11.25 12.94 -6.11
C ASN A 57 -10.99 11.56 -5.48
N SER A 58 -10.69 11.52 -4.19
CA SER A 58 -10.41 10.28 -3.46
C SER A 58 -11.68 9.63 -2.93
N ILE A 59 -11.69 8.30 -2.84
CA ILE A 59 -12.81 7.52 -2.32
C ILE A 59 -12.36 6.76 -1.08
N ILE A 60 -12.90 7.12 0.07
CA ILE A 60 -12.62 6.46 1.35
C ILE A 60 -13.86 5.65 1.72
N ARG A 61 -13.72 4.32 1.76
CA ARG A 61 -14.82 3.39 2.02
C ARG A 61 -15.00 3.09 3.53
N PRO A 62 -16.17 2.55 3.94
CA PRO A 62 -16.51 2.37 5.34
C PRO A 62 -15.49 1.60 6.16
N PHE A 63 -15.42 1.91 7.45
CA PHE A 63 -14.52 1.35 8.45
C PHE A 63 -13.03 1.64 8.21
N THR A 64 -12.70 2.50 7.23
CA THR A 64 -11.32 2.94 7.01
C THR A 64 -10.86 3.85 8.15
N THR A 65 -9.67 3.57 8.68
CA THR A 65 -8.96 4.40 9.67
C THR A 65 -7.65 4.91 9.09
N ILE A 66 -7.43 6.23 9.14
CA ILE A 66 -6.19 6.87 8.67
C ILE A 66 -5.68 7.81 9.76
N TYR A 67 -4.44 7.62 10.18
CA TYR A 67 -3.78 8.42 11.21
C TYR A 67 -3.27 9.77 10.65
N LEU A 68 -2.91 10.70 11.54
CA LEU A 68 -2.11 11.86 11.14
C LEU A 68 -0.71 11.43 10.69
N GLY A 69 -0.02 12.29 9.94
CA GLY A 69 1.33 12.05 9.45
C GLY A 69 1.38 11.40 8.07
N ASN A 70 0.23 11.26 7.40
CA ASN A 70 0.13 10.71 6.06
C ASN A 70 0.01 11.79 4.99
N GLU A 71 0.74 11.60 3.89
CA GLU A 71 0.60 12.35 2.64
C GLU A 71 0.08 11.39 1.56
N ILE A 72 -1.18 11.58 1.15
CA ILE A 72 -1.86 10.72 0.18
C ILE A 72 -2.26 11.56 -1.03
N GLY A 73 -1.88 11.10 -2.22
CA GLY A 73 -2.15 11.73 -3.50
C GLY A 73 -3.63 11.73 -3.89
N SER A 74 -3.89 12.22 -5.09
CA SER A 74 -5.22 12.33 -5.69
C SER A 74 -5.70 10.99 -6.24
N TYR A 75 -7.03 10.85 -6.38
CA TYR A 75 -7.67 9.62 -6.87
C TYR A 75 -7.36 8.37 -6.04
N PHE A 76 -7.01 8.57 -4.76
CA PHE A 76 -6.80 7.48 -3.81
C PHE A 76 -8.10 6.71 -3.58
N GLN A 77 -8.00 5.39 -3.43
CA GLN A 77 -9.14 4.55 -3.09
C GLN A 77 -8.83 3.58 -1.96
N SER A 78 -9.60 3.61 -0.88
CA SER A 78 -9.57 2.55 0.14
C SER A 78 -10.70 1.54 -0.06
N GLY A 79 -10.43 0.27 0.24
CA GLY A 79 -11.44 -0.76 0.51
C GLY A 79 -12.10 -0.52 1.87
N GLN A 80 -12.96 -1.46 2.29
CA GLN A 80 -13.56 -1.37 3.63
C GLN A 80 -12.52 -1.77 4.69
N GLY A 81 -12.56 -1.18 5.88
CA GLY A 81 -11.72 -1.61 7.01
C GLY A 81 -10.21 -1.43 6.81
N VAL A 82 -9.78 -0.62 5.84
CA VAL A 82 -8.36 -0.31 5.65
C VAL A 82 -7.83 0.45 6.86
N SER A 83 -6.66 0.06 7.35
CA SER A 83 -5.93 0.79 8.40
C SER A 83 -4.65 1.37 7.82
N ILE A 84 -4.45 2.68 7.97
CA ILE A 84 -3.24 3.38 7.53
C ILE A 84 -2.67 4.16 8.72
N ARG A 85 -1.50 3.73 9.19
CA ARG A 85 -0.74 4.39 10.27
C ARG A 85 0.05 5.59 9.75
N GLU A 86 0.83 6.22 10.60
CA GLU A 86 1.59 7.44 10.34
C GLU A 86 2.77 7.28 9.37
N GLY A 87 3.30 8.40 8.88
CA GLY A 87 4.56 8.45 8.14
C GLY A 87 4.50 7.99 6.68
N ASN A 88 3.34 7.54 6.19
CA ASN A 88 3.26 7.04 4.82
C ASN A 88 3.20 8.18 3.79
N LYS A 89 3.88 7.95 2.67
CA LYS A 89 3.79 8.75 1.44
C LYS A 89 3.17 7.89 0.35
N ILE A 90 1.96 8.23 -0.07
CA ILE A 90 1.16 7.47 -1.02
C ILE A 90 0.89 8.34 -2.23
N GLY A 91 1.30 7.89 -3.42
CA GLY A 91 1.14 8.63 -4.67
C GLY A 91 -0.30 8.70 -5.19
N ASP A 92 -0.45 9.27 -6.38
CA ASP A 92 -1.74 9.39 -7.07
C ASP A 92 -2.21 8.03 -7.63
N HIS A 93 -3.52 7.90 -7.79
CA HIS A 93 -4.16 6.72 -8.38
C HIS A 93 -3.83 5.40 -7.68
N VAL A 94 -3.51 5.46 -6.38
CA VAL A 94 -3.29 4.27 -5.56
C VAL A 94 -4.61 3.70 -5.06
N SER A 95 -4.73 2.37 -5.09
CA SER A 95 -5.87 1.67 -4.46
C SER A 95 -5.38 0.65 -3.43
N ILE A 96 -5.97 0.68 -2.24
CA ILE A 96 -5.65 -0.22 -1.12
C ILE A 96 -6.90 -1.00 -0.76
N GLY A 97 -6.84 -2.33 -0.88
CA GLY A 97 -7.98 -3.22 -0.77
C GLY A 97 -8.45 -3.46 0.66
N THR A 98 -9.64 -4.03 0.79
CA THR A 98 -10.35 -4.25 2.06
C THR A 98 -9.49 -4.94 3.11
N ASN A 99 -9.55 -4.46 4.36
CA ASN A 99 -8.84 -5.00 5.52
C ASN A 99 -7.32 -5.11 5.35
N SER A 100 -6.72 -4.29 4.48
CA SER A 100 -5.26 -4.17 4.42
C SER A 100 -4.77 -3.27 5.55
N ALA A 101 -3.66 -3.66 6.16
CA ALA A 101 -2.92 -2.88 7.14
C ALA A 101 -1.69 -2.28 6.47
N ILE A 102 -1.68 -0.95 6.40
CA ILE A 102 -0.54 -0.16 6.01
C ILE A 102 0.01 0.44 7.30
N GLU A 103 1.10 -0.14 7.79
CA GLU A 103 1.77 0.31 8.99
C GLU A 103 2.55 1.60 8.69
N PHE A 104 3.60 1.90 9.45
CA PHE A 104 4.28 3.19 9.37
C PHE A 104 5.38 3.23 8.30
N ASP A 105 5.70 4.46 7.88
CA ASP A 105 6.86 4.82 7.05
C ASP A 105 6.98 4.09 5.70
N ASN A 106 5.84 3.76 5.07
CA ASN A 106 5.86 3.25 3.70
C ASN A 106 5.93 4.39 2.67
N VAL A 107 6.61 4.13 1.55
CA VAL A 107 6.53 4.92 0.33
C VAL A 107 5.84 4.08 -0.73
N ILE A 108 4.74 4.58 -1.30
CA ILE A 108 3.94 3.87 -2.31
C ILE A 108 3.80 4.78 -3.54
N GLY A 109 4.35 4.35 -4.67
CA GLY A 109 4.32 5.07 -5.93
C GLY A 109 2.95 5.14 -6.58
N HIS A 110 2.88 5.88 -7.69
CA HIS A 110 1.64 6.16 -8.41
C HIS A 110 1.08 4.91 -9.09
N HIS A 111 -0.23 4.87 -9.30
CA HIS A 111 -0.92 3.79 -10.01
C HIS A 111 -0.69 2.39 -9.42
N THR A 112 -0.26 2.31 -8.17
CA THR A 112 -0.02 1.05 -7.47
C THR A 112 -1.31 0.52 -6.85
N ARG A 113 -1.50 -0.80 -6.95
CA ARG A 113 -2.66 -1.50 -6.41
C ARG A 113 -2.23 -2.53 -5.39
N ILE A 114 -2.72 -2.35 -4.16
CA ILE A 114 -2.57 -3.29 -3.04
C ILE A 114 -3.93 -3.93 -2.82
N HIS A 115 -4.03 -5.25 -2.95
CA HIS A 115 -5.29 -5.96 -2.76
C HIS A 115 -5.62 -6.21 -1.29
N SER A 116 -6.81 -6.76 -1.04
CA SER A 116 -7.35 -7.01 0.29
C SER A 116 -6.43 -7.85 1.18
N GLY A 117 -6.45 -7.56 2.49
CA GLY A 117 -5.77 -8.34 3.51
C GLY A 117 -4.25 -8.27 3.48
N CYS A 118 -3.66 -7.31 2.76
CA CYS A 118 -2.21 -7.15 2.75
C CYS A 118 -1.70 -6.51 4.05
N PHE A 119 -0.47 -6.84 4.42
CA PHE A 119 0.26 -6.21 5.52
C PHE A 119 1.55 -5.61 4.97
N VAL A 120 1.73 -4.30 5.15
CA VAL A 120 2.86 -3.53 4.57
C VAL A 120 3.44 -2.58 5.62
N GLU A 121 4.74 -2.72 5.90
CA GLU A 121 5.46 -1.95 6.92
C GLU A 121 6.85 -1.56 6.41
N MET A 122 7.23 -0.28 6.56
CA MET A 122 8.53 0.28 6.17
C MET A 122 8.97 0.00 4.71
N CYS A 123 8.03 -0.29 3.81
CA CYS A 123 8.34 -0.68 2.44
C CYS A 123 8.48 0.52 1.51
N ASN A 124 9.37 0.41 0.53
CA ASN A 124 9.42 1.31 -0.62
C ASN A 124 8.88 0.59 -1.85
N ILE A 125 7.67 0.96 -2.27
CA ILE A 125 6.93 0.36 -3.38
C ILE A 125 6.85 1.38 -4.51
N GLY A 126 7.35 1.01 -5.67
CA GLY A 126 7.39 1.85 -6.87
C GLY A 126 6.03 2.08 -7.53
N ASN A 127 6.08 2.57 -8.76
CA ASN A 127 4.92 2.89 -9.59
C ASN A 127 4.36 1.66 -10.31
N HIS A 128 3.05 1.65 -10.57
CA HIS A 128 2.36 0.60 -11.31
C HIS A 128 2.58 -0.81 -10.74
N VAL A 129 2.86 -0.91 -9.44
CA VAL A 129 3.05 -2.18 -8.76
C VAL A 129 1.69 -2.83 -8.50
N PHE A 130 1.63 -4.15 -8.64
CA PHE A 130 0.48 -4.94 -8.22
C PHE A 130 0.87 -5.84 -7.05
N ILE A 131 0.17 -5.73 -5.93
CA ILE A 131 0.32 -6.61 -4.77
C ILE A 131 -0.99 -7.39 -4.61
N GLY A 132 -0.92 -8.70 -4.80
CA GLY A 132 -2.05 -9.61 -4.69
C GLY A 132 -2.55 -9.76 -3.25
N PRO A 133 -3.80 -10.23 -3.08
CA PRO A 133 -4.45 -10.29 -1.77
C PRO A 133 -3.66 -11.15 -0.79
N ASN A 134 -3.72 -10.79 0.50
CA ASN A 134 -3.04 -11.47 1.60
C ASN A 134 -1.51 -11.56 1.45
N THR A 135 -0.88 -10.64 0.71
CA THR A 135 0.57 -10.53 0.69
C THR A 135 1.06 -9.87 1.98
N VAL A 136 2.08 -10.46 2.60
CA VAL A 136 2.70 -9.96 3.83
C VAL A 136 4.14 -9.55 3.55
N PHE A 137 4.46 -8.32 3.89
CA PHE A 137 5.84 -7.84 3.97
C PHE A 137 6.31 -7.90 5.43
N THR A 138 7.49 -8.45 5.64
CA THR A 138 8.12 -8.49 6.96
C THR A 138 9.32 -7.56 6.98
N ASP A 139 9.71 -7.10 8.17
CA ASP A 139 10.72 -6.09 8.41
C ASP A 139 11.78 -6.54 9.44
N ASP A 140 11.43 -7.42 10.38
CA ASP A 140 12.30 -7.93 11.44
C ASP A 140 12.90 -9.31 11.12
N PRO A 141 14.23 -9.42 10.89
CA PRO A 141 14.89 -10.71 10.71
C PRO A 141 15.08 -11.51 12.01
N HIS A 142 15.00 -10.87 13.18
CA HIS A 142 15.24 -11.48 14.49
C HIS A 142 14.17 -11.05 15.51
N PRO A 143 12.91 -11.51 15.36
CA PRO A 143 11.82 -11.09 16.22
C PRO A 143 12.05 -11.46 17.69
N MET A 144 11.63 -10.55 18.58
CA MET A 144 11.65 -10.69 20.05
C MET A 144 13.04 -10.73 20.71
N ASN A 145 13.18 -10.04 21.84
CA ASN A 145 14.32 -10.08 22.78
C ASN A 145 15.73 -9.78 22.21
N CYS A 146 15.88 -9.54 20.90
CA CYS A 146 17.13 -9.08 20.33
C CYS A 146 17.37 -7.62 20.75
N PRO A 147 18.44 -7.30 21.50
CA PRO A 147 18.68 -5.95 22.00
C PRO A 147 18.98 -4.94 20.88
N ARG A 148 19.29 -5.43 19.67
CA ARG A 148 19.64 -4.64 18.49
C ARG A 148 18.64 -4.80 17.34
N TYR A 149 17.43 -5.30 17.60
CA TYR A 149 16.44 -5.57 16.54
C TYR A 149 16.19 -4.33 15.67
N LYS A 150 16.13 -3.14 16.28
CA LYS A 150 15.98 -1.85 15.58
C LYS A 150 17.09 -1.55 14.57
N ASP A 151 18.30 -2.05 14.79
CA ASP A 151 19.42 -1.87 13.86
C ASP A 151 19.27 -2.78 12.61
N CYS A 152 18.46 -3.83 12.71
CA CYS A 152 18.29 -4.85 11.70
C CYS A 152 16.98 -4.71 10.92
N LEU A 153 16.05 -3.87 11.39
CA LEU A 153 14.77 -3.63 10.73
C LEU A 153 15.01 -3.11 9.32
N LYS A 154 14.42 -3.78 8.34
CA LYS A 154 14.52 -3.36 6.95
C LYS A 154 13.29 -3.81 6.19
N GLY A 155 12.46 -2.86 5.79
CA GLY A 155 11.36 -3.12 4.86
C GLY A 155 11.86 -3.50 3.47
N ALA A 156 10.97 -4.09 2.68
CA ALA A 156 11.27 -4.49 1.31
C ALA A 156 11.31 -3.29 0.35
N MET A 157 12.03 -3.46 -0.76
CA MET A 157 11.99 -2.54 -1.89
C MET A 157 11.33 -3.24 -3.08
N VAL A 158 10.22 -2.71 -3.57
CA VAL A 158 9.50 -3.24 -4.73
C VAL A 158 9.61 -2.24 -5.86
N LEU A 159 10.34 -2.58 -6.92
CA LEU A 159 10.57 -1.67 -8.03
C LEU A 159 9.36 -1.56 -8.96
N ASP A 160 9.38 -0.54 -9.82
CA ASP A 160 8.27 -0.21 -10.73
C ASP A 160 7.81 -1.42 -11.56
N ARG A 161 6.49 -1.49 -11.79
CA ARG A 161 5.78 -2.51 -12.58
C ARG A 161 5.89 -3.94 -12.03
N ALA A 162 6.56 -4.17 -10.90
CA ALA A 162 6.61 -5.48 -10.26
C ALA A 162 5.21 -5.97 -9.88
N ARG A 163 5.01 -7.28 -9.96
CA ARG A 163 3.74 -7.94 -9.69
C ARG A 163 3.95 -9.06 -8.69
N ILE A 164 3.25 -9.00 -7.57
CA ILE A 164 3.32 -9.98 -6.50
C ILE A 164 1.98 -10.71 -6.45
N GLY A 165 2.02 -12.04 -6.62
CA GLY A 165 0.83 -12.88 -6.58
C GLY A 165 0.17 -12.91 -5.21
N ALA A 166 -1.03 -13.46 -5.14
CA ALA A 166 -1.75 -13.62 -3.88
C ALA A 166 -0.95 -14.46 -2.86
N ASN A 167 -1.15 -14.17 -1.57
CA ASN A 167 -0.67 -14.97 -0.45
C ASN A 167 0.86 -15.18 -0.46
N CYS A 168 1.63 -14.16 -0.81
CA CYS A 168 3.09 -14.20 -0.75
C CYS A 168 3.61 -13.68 0.59
N THR A 169 4.79 -14.15 1.00
CA THR A 169 5.55 -13.59 2.13
C THR A 169 6.87 -13.05 1.61
N ILE A 170 7.13 -11.76 1.85
CA ILE A 170 8.36 -11.07 1.44
C ILE A 170 9.22 -10.85 2.67
N LEU A 171 10.40 -11.49 2.72
CA LEU A 171 11.30 -11.40 3.87
C LEU A 171 11.96 -10.02 4.00
N PRO A 172 12.52 -9.69 5.18
CA PRO A 172 13.09 -8.39 5.45
C PRO A 172 14.20 -8.02 4.47
N GLY A 173 14.19 -6.77 4.02
CA GLY A 173 15.22 -6.16 3.20
C GLY A 173 15.34 -6.67 1.76
N VAL A 174 14.44 -7.55 1.33
CA VAL A 174 14.40 -8.08 -0.03
C VAL A 174 14.05 -7.00 -1.04
N THR A 175 14.73 -7.01 -2.18
CA THR A 175 14.40 -6.22 -3.36
C THR A 175 13.64 -7.06 -4.38
N ILE A 176 12.44 -6.63 -4.78
CA ILE A 176 11.68 -7.19 -5.89
C ILE A 176 11.96 -6.35 -7.15
N GLY A 177 12.63 -6.96 -8.12
CA GLY A 177 13.13 -6.29 -9.31
C GLY A 177 12.05 -5.70 -10.20
N PHE A 178 12.46 -4.73 -11.01
CA PHE A 178 11.63 -4.01 -11.97
C PHE A 178 10.91 -5.00 -12.89
N ASP A 179 9.62 -4.78 -13.08
CA ASP A 179 8.77 -5.58 -13.97
C ASP A 179 8.84 -7.10 -13.72
N SER A 180 9.23 -7.53 -12.51
CA SER A 180 9.25 -8.96 -12.15
C SER A 180 7.87 -9.48 -11.79
N LEU A 181 7.74 -10.81 -11.73
CA LEU A 181 6.53 -11.50 -11.29
C LEU A 181 6.85 -12.51 -10.19
N VAL A 182 6.31 -12.30 -9.00
CA VAL A 182 6.32 -13.29 -7.92
C VAL A 182 5.04 -14.11 -8.02
N GLY A 183 5.15 -15.42 -8.22
CA GLY A 183 4.03 -16.35 -8.27
C GLY A 183 3.29 -16.42 -6.93
N ALA A 184 1.99 -16.67 -6.96
CA ALA A 184 1.16 -16.79 -5.76
C ALA A 184 1.70 -17.86 -4.78
N GLY A 185 1.54 -17.62 -3.47
CA GLY A 185 1.98 -18.54 -2.42
C GLY A 185 3.49 -18.57 -2.16
N SER A 186 4.25 -17.65 -2.75
CA SER A 186 5.72 -17.70 -2.66
C SER A 186 6.26 -17.10 -1.37
N VAL A 187 7.34 -17.69 -0.86
CA VAL A 187 8.14 -17.13 0.25
C VAL A 187 9.44 -16.61 -0.33
N VAL A 188 9.54 -15.28 -0.49
CA VAL A 188 10.67 -14.64 -1.17
C VAL A 188 11.74 -14.32 -0.14
N THR A 189 12.82 -15.11 -0.16
CA THR A 189 13.91 -15.03 0.83
C THR A 189 15.16 -14.31 0.32
N LYS A 190 15.19 -13.91 -0.96
CA LYS A 190 16.31 -13.26 -1.63
C LYS A 190 15.79 -12.29 -2.69
N ASP A 191 16.63 -11.35 -3.08
CA ASP A 191 16.32 -10.40 -4.15
C ASP A 191 15.88 -11.10 -5.44
N VAL A 192 14.85 -10.53 -6.07
CA VAL A 192 14.29 -10.99 -7.33
C VAL A 192 14.88 -10.13 -8.45
N PRO A 193 15.58 -10.70 -9.44
CA PRO A 193 16.11 -9.91 -10.55
C PRO A 193 15.01 -9.31 -11.42
N ASN A 194 15.33 -8.19 -12.10
CA ASN A 194 14.42 -7.52 -13.03
C ASN A 194 13.91 -8.48 -14.12
N ASN A 195 12.68 -8.30 -14.56
CA ASN A 195 12.04 -9.06 -15.64
C ASN A 195 11.98 -10.59 -15.42
N THR A 196 12.22 -11.08 -14.20
CA THR A 196 12.15 -12.52 -13.89
C THR A 196 10.80 -12.92 -13.31
N VAL A 197 10.51 -14.21 -13.42
CA VAL A 197 9.39 -14.86 -12.74
C VAL A 197 9.98 -15.77 -11.66
N VAL A 198 9.60 -15.53 -10.41
CA VAL A 198 9.98 -16.39 -9.28
C VAL A 198 8.75 -17.08 -8.69
N ALA A 199 8.92 -18.30 -8.17
CA ALA A 199 7.86 -18.96 -7.41
C ALA A 199 8.41 -19.97 -6.39
N GLY A 200 7.59 -20.32 -5.40
CA GLY A 200 7.83 -21.41 -4.46
C GLY A 200 8.21 -20.97 -3.04
N ASN A 201 8.46 -21.94 -2.17
CA ASN A 201 8.93 -21.73 -0.80
C ASN A 201 10.16 -22.61 -0.54
N PRO A 202 11.38 -22.04 -0.48
CA PRO A 202 11.70 -20.65 -0.81
C PRO A 202 11.60 -20.35 -2.31
N ALA A 203 11.28 -19.12 -2.68
CA ALA A 203 11.08 -18.72 -4.07
C ALA A 203 12.37 -18.87 -4.90
N ARG A 204 12.23 -19.34 -6.14
CA ARG A 204 13.32 -19.49 -7.11
C ARG A 204 12.91 -18.92 -8.45
N VAL A 205 13.88 -18.45 -9.24
CA VAL A 205 13.65 -18.07 -10.62
C VAL A 205 13.21 -19.31 -11.39
N ILE A 206 12.02 -19.25 -11.98
CA ILE A 206 11.43 -20.33 -12.78
C ILE A 206 11.26 -19.94 -14.25
N ASN A 207 11.23 -18.65 -14.55
CA ASN A 207 11.03 -18.15 -15.90
C ASN A 207 11.46 -16.68 -16.03
N SER A 208 11.30 -16.13 -17.24
CA SER A 208 11.40 -14.71 -17.55
C SER A 208 10.03 -14.18 -17.99
N VAL A 209 9.74 -12.91 -17.73
CA VAL A 209 8.42 -12.30 -17.98
C VAL A 209 8.10 -12.26 -19.49
N ASP A 210 9.12 -12.03 -20.32
CA ASP A 210 9.00 -12.03 -21.79
C ASP A 210 8.66 -13.40 -22.39
N LYS A 211 8.90 -14.49 -21.64
CA LYS A 211 8.61 -15.88 -22.03
C LYS A 211 7.27 -16.41 -21.53
N LEU A 212 6.52 -15.59 -20.78
CA LEU A 212 5.17 -15.96 -20.37
C LEU A 212 4.26 -16.14 -21.57
N LYS A 213 3.28 -17.04 -21.47
CA LYS A 213 2.23 -17.21 -22.46
C LYS A 213 0.90 -16.77 -21.87
N CYS A 214 0.08 -16.09 -22.65
CA CYS A 214 -1.30 -15.81 -22.26
C CYS A 214 -2.06 -17.14 -22.29
N ALA A 215 -2.37 -17.72 -21.13
CA ALA A 215 -3.02 -19.04 -21.07
C ALA A 215 -4.34 -19.10 -21.87
N PRO A 216 -5.21 -18.07 -21.86
CA PRO A 216 -6.38 -18.01 -22.73
C PRO A 216 -6.10 -17.81 -24.22
N GLY A 217 -4.88 -17.41 -24.61
CA GLY A 217 -4.49 -17.20 -26.01
C GLY A 217 -4.91 -15.86 -26.63
N PHE A 218 -5.48 -14.91 -25.87
CA PHE A 218 -5.89 -13.60 -26.41
C PHE A 218 -4.72 -12.73 -26.88
N PHE A 219 -3.55 -12.91 -26.29
CA PHE A 219 -2.33 -12.19 -26.65
C PHE A 219 -1.17 -13.18 -26.79
N LYS A 220 -0.11 -12.80 -27.52
CA LYS A 220 1.11 -13.61 -27.64
C LYS A 220 1.72 -13.93 -26.27
N ARG A 221 1.73 -12.93 -25.37
CA ARG A 221 2.11 -13.03 -23.96
C ARG A 221 1.32 -12.01 -23.13
N PRO A 222 1.18 -12.18 -21.80
CA PRO A 222 0.66 -11.11 -20.96
C PRO A 222 1.60 -9.88 -21.01
N TYR A 223 1.06 -8.74 -20.55
CA TYR A 223 1.81 -7.49 -20.43
C TYR A 223 2.30 -6.96 -21.80
N LEU A 224 1.41 -7.02 -22.80
CA LEU A 224 1.54 -6.35 -24.10
C LEU A 224 0.56 -5.16 -24.19
N TRP A 225 0.46 -4.41 -23.10
CA TRP A 225 -0.38 -3.21 -22.99
C TRP A 225 0.28 -2.23 -22.02
N GLU A 226 0.03 -0.94 -22.21
CA GLU A 226 0.47 0.11 -21.29
C GLU A 226 -0.02 -0.19 -19.87
N PRO A 227 0.78 0.04 -18.82
CA PRO A 227 2.13 0.63 -18.80
C PRO A 227 3.28 -0.40 -18.91
N TYR A 228 2.97 -1.65 -19.32
CA TYR A 228 3.90 -2.79 -19.22
C TYR A 228 4.60 -3.15 -20.54
N MET A 229 4.37 -2.39 -21.60
CA MET A 229 5.10 -2.54 -22.86
C MET A 229 6.53 -2.00 -22.76
#